data_AF-A0A552UA65-F1
#
_entry.id   AF-A0A552UA65-F1
#
_cell.length_a   1.000
_cell.length_b   1.000
_cell.length_c   1.000
_cell.angle_alpha   90.00
_cell.angle_beta   90.00
_cell.angle_gamma   90.00
#
_symmetry.space_group_name_H-M   'P 1'
#
loop_
_entity.id
_entity.type
_entity.pdbx_description
1 polymer ?
#
loop_
_entity_poly.entity_id
_entity_poly.type
_entity_poly.pdbx_seq_one_letter_code
_entity_poly.pdbx_strand_id
1 'polypeptide(L)'
;MLALLAAVTLAATTPTAAQLQAGLAGRWTGALGYRDYQTNKLEEIPVATEFRTVGDGVTLIGVSTYDDGPRVGSVYITSVQLFAGDSATTATSRKGRAMELATDKVAVTRYVDATHWTIVASRDGTDDDNPAKLRTTETRDGDSLLSIKEVLPASATDGKYVYRNQRRLTRVR
;
A
#
# COMPACT_ATOMS: atom_id res chain seq x y z
N MET A 1 -53.48 -21.54 -6.45
CA MET A 1 -52.46 -21.71 -5.40
C MET A 1 -51.19 -21.04 -5.92
N LEU A 2 -50.90 -19.81 -5.50
CA LEU A 2 -49.75 -19.04 -5.98
C LEU A 2 -48.58 -19.30 -5.03
N ALA A 3 -47.50 -19.91 -5.52
CA ALA A 3 -46.28 -20.12 -4.73
C ALA A 3 -45.42 -18.85 -4.78
N LEU A 4 -45.29 -18.19 -3.63
CA LEU A 4 -44.40 -17.05 -3.45
C LEU A 4 -42.96 -17.58 -3.29
N LEU A 5 -42.12 -17.41 -4.30
CA LEU A 5 -40.68 -17.66 -4.21
C LEU A 5 -40.03 -16.50 -3.43
N ALA A 6 -39.64 -16.75 -2.19
CA ALA A 6 -38.84 -15.83 -1.40
C ALA A 6 -37.42 -15.75 -2.01
N ALA A 7 -37.06 -14.58 -2.54
CA ALA A 7 -35.69 -14.31 -2.96
C ALA A 7 -34.81 -14.17 -1.71
N VAL A 8 -33.86 -15.08 -1.54
CA VAL A 8 -32.82 -14.97 -0.52
C VAL A 8 -31.82 -13.92 -0.99
N THR A 9 -31.84 -12.75 -0.37
CA THR A 9 -30.76 -11.76 -0.54
C THR A 9 -29.54 -12.22 0.26
N LEU A 10 -28.55 -12.79 -0.42
CA LEU A 10 -27.22 -12.98 0.15
C LEU A 10 -26.62 -11.59 0.42
N ALA A 11 -26.34 -11.28 1.69
CA ALA A 11 -25.57 -10.10 2.03
C ALA A 11 -24.19 -10.23 1.35
N ALA A 12 -23.84 -9.29 0.48
CA ALA A 12 -22.52 -9.24 -0.13
C ALA A 12 -21.49 -9.06 0.99
N THR A 13 -20.63 -10.06 1.19
CA THR A 13 -19.49 -9.95 2.11
C THR A 13 -18.52 -8.90 1.57
N THR A 14 -18.16 -7.94 2.42
CA THR A 14 -17.11 -6.96 2.11
C THR A 14 -15.85 -7.69 1.66
N PRO A 15 -15.25 -7.35 0.50
CA PRO A 15 -14.05 -8.02 0.02
C PRO A 15 -12.90 -7.92 1.01
N THR A 16 -12.04 -8.94 1.04
CA THR A 16 -10.81 -8.91 1.83
C THR A 16 -9.80 -7.96 1.21
N ALA A 17 -8.83 -7.50 2.01
CA ALA A 17 -7.70 -6.70 1.50
C ALA A 17 -6.96 -7.42 0.36
N ALA A 18 -6.77 -8.74 0.48
CA ALA A 18 -6.15 -9.57 -0.55
C ALA A 18 -6.90 -9.50 -1.89
N GLN A 19 -8.24 -9.61 -1.87
CA GLN A 19 -9.07 -9.54 -3.07
C GLN A 19 -8.98 -8.17 -3.76
N LEU A 20 -8.98 -7.09 -2.99
CA LEU A 20 -8.87 -5.72 -3.52
C LEU A 20 -7.48 -5.46 -4.11
N GLN A 21 -6.43 -5.93 -3.42
CA GLN A 21 -5.02 -5.78 -3.81
C GLN A 21 -4.67 -6.61 -5.04
N ALA A 22 -5.26 -7.80 -5.20
CA ALA A 22 -5.14 -8.59 -6.42
C ALA A 22 -5.61 -7.80 -7.66
N GLY A 23 -6.61 -6.93 -7.50
CA GLY A 23 -7.09 -6.03 -8.54
C GLY A 23 -6.06 -4.99 -9.00
N LEU A 24 -4.92 -4.82 -8.32
CA LEU A 24 -3.84 -3.93 -8.74
C LEU A 24 -2.93 -4.53 -9.81
N ALA A 25 -3.05 -5.83 -10.13
CA ALA A 25 -2.24 -6.48 -11.15
C ALA A 25 -2.18 -5.66 -12.45
N GLY A 26 -0.98 -5.55 -13.02
CA GLY A 26 -0.68 -4.73 -14.20
C GLY A 26 0.35 -3.65 -13.93
N ARG A 27 0.50 -2.76 -14.91
CA ARG A 27 1.52 -1.70 -14.94
C ARG A 27 0.95 -0.37 -14.48
N TRP A 28 1.76 0.37 -13.74
CA TRP A 28 1.44 1.65 -13.15
C TRP A 28 2.64 2.60 -13.23
N THR A 29 2.37 3.89 -13.34
CA THR A 29 3.39 4.94 -13.34
C THR A 29 2.93 6.12 -12.50
N GLY A 30 3.87 6.84 -11.90
CA GLY A 30 3.55 8.05 -11.17
C GLY A 30 4.77 8.56 -10.40
N ALA A 31 4.62 8.86 -9.11
CA ALA A 31 5.68 9.44 -8.30
C ALA A 31 5.80 8.81 -6.91
N LEU A 32 7.04 8.72 -6.43
CA LEU A 32 7.39 8.58 -5.02
C LEU A 32 7.63 9.97 -4.45
N GLY A 33 6.82 10.38 -3.47
CA GLY A 33 6.93 11.66 -2.81
C GLY A 33 7.48 11.54 -1.40
N TYR A 34 8.40 12.41 -1.00
CA TYR A 34 8.88 12.53 0.38
C TYR A 34 8.98 13.99 0.79
N ARG A 35 8.89 14.26 2.09
CA ARG A 35 9.17 15.62 2.59
C ARG A 35 10.66 15.77 2.85
N ASP A 36 11.23 16.83 2.28
CA ASP A 36 12.58 17.25 2.61
C ASP A 36 12.63 17.72 4.06
N TYR A 37 13.58 17.20 4.84
CA TYR A 37 13.68 17.47 6.28
C TYR A 37 14.04 18.93 6.60
N GLN A 38 14.69 19.65 5.67
CA GLN A 38 15.15 21.02 5.91
C GLN A 38 14.08 22.06 5.56
N THR A 39 13.38 21.85 4.46
CA THR A 39 12.46 22.81 3.85
C THR A 39 10.99 22.41 4.01
N ASN A 40 10.72 21.17 4.44
CA ASN A 40 9.40 20.58 4.56
C ASN A 40 8.61 20.53 3.22
N LYS A 41 9.28 20.74 2.09
CA LYS A 41 8.68 20.66 0.75
C LYS A 41 8.50 19.21 0.35
N LEU A 42 7.42 18.94 -0.40
CA LEU A 42 7.22 17.65 -1.04
C LEU A 42 8.10 17.60 -2.29
N GLU A 43 9.03 16.65 -2.31
CA GLU A 43 9.84 16.29 -3.46
C GLU A 43 9.29 15.01 -4.06
N GLU A 44 9.22 14.93 -5.39
CA GLU A 44 8.67 13.78 -6.11
C GLU A 44 9.66 13.23 -7.13
N ILE A 45 9.85 11.91 -7.11
CA ILE A 45 10.68 11.17 -8.07
C ILE A 45 9.76 10.28 -8.92
N PRO A 46 9.84 10.33 -10.27
CA PRO A 46 9.08 9.44 -11.13
C PRO A 46 9.34 7.97 -10.83
N VAL A 47 8.27 7.18 -10.74
CA VAL A 47 8.34 5.73 -10.47
C VAL A 47 7.43 4.97 -11.42
N ALA A 48 7.88 3.79 -11.83
CA ALA A 48 7.06 2.78 -12.48
C ALA A 48 6.92 1.57 -11.54
N THR A 49 5.72 1.03 -11.43
CA THR A 49 5.44 -0.17 -10.62
C THR A 49 4.67 -1.19 -11.45
N GLU A 50 5.11 -2.44 -11.44
CA GLU A 50 4.36 -3.56 -11.98
C GLU A 50 3.93 -4.48 -10.84
N PHE A 51 2.63 -4.76 -10.76
CA PHE A 51 2.07 -5.72 -9.82
C PHE A 51 1.67 -7.01 -10.53
N ARG A 52 1.91 -8.15 -9.88
CA ARG A 52 1.56 -9.49 -10.36
C ARG A 52 0.99 -10.32 -9.22
N THR A 53 -0.10 -11.04 -9.48
CA THR A 53 -0.62 -12.05 -8.57
C THR A 53 0.07 -13.38 -8.82
N VAL A 54 0.15 -14.23 -7.80
CA VAL A 54 0.69 -15.60 -7.94
C VAL A 54 -0.42 -16.61 -8.32
N GLY A 55 -1.68 -16.23 -8.15
CA GLY A 55 -2.85 -17.09 -8.44
C GLY A 55 -3.39 -17.85 -7.22
N ASP A 56 -2.71 -17.74 -6.07
CA ASP A 56 -3.13 -18.32 -4.78
C ASP A 56 -4.16 -17.46 -4.03
N GLY A 57 -4.53 -16.29 -4.58
CA GLY A 57 -5.51 -15.38 -4.01
C GLY A 57 -5.04 -14.56 -2.80
N VAL A 58 -3.79 -14.77 -2.34
CA VAL A 58 -3.26 -14.14 -1.11
C VAL A 58 -1.87 -13.53 -1.30
N THR A 59 -1.21 -13.77 -2.43
CA THR A 59 0.13 -13.22 -2.69
C THR A 59 0.11 -12.20 -3.82
N LEU A 60 0.66 -11.01 -3.54
CA LEU A 60 0.92 -9.94 -4.50
C LEU A 60 2.42 -9.66 -4.57
N ILE A 61 2.96 -9.66 -5.79
CA ILE A 61 4.34 -9.27 -6.08
C ILE A 61 4.31 -7.89 -6.72
N GLY A 62 5.14 -6.98 -6.24
CA GLY A 62 5.34 -5.65 -6.81
C GLY A 62 6.80 -5.43 -7.16
N VAL A 63 7.07 -4.87 -8.34
CA VAL A 63 8.41 -4.38 -8.71
C VAL A 63 8.30 -2.91 -9.02
N SER A 64 8.96 -2.07 -8.22
CA SER A 64 9.03 -0.62 -8.44
C SER A 64 10.42 -0.23 -8.96
N THR A 65 10.45 0.66 -9.94
CA THR A 65 11.68 1.18 -10.55
C THR A 65 11.64 2.69 -10.63
N TYR A 66 12.73 3.34 -10.24
CA TYR A 66 12.91 4.80 -10.36
C TYR A 66 14.39 5.13 -10.55
N ASP A 67 14.69 6.33 -11.05
CA ASP A 67 16.06 6.85 -11.16
C ASP A 67 16.36 7.76 -9.95
N ASP A 68 17.38 7.41 -9.18
CA ASP A 68 17.83 8.13 -7.98
C ASP A 68 19.06 9.01 -8.28
N GLY A 69 19.12 9.53 -9.52
CA GLY A 69 20.09 10.50 -9.99
C GLY A 69 21.46 9.90 -10.34
N PRO A 70 22.40 10.73 -10.82
CA PRO A 70 23.64 10.27 -11.45
C PRO A 70 24.58 9.49 -10.51
N ARG A 71 24.43 9.63 -9.19
CA ARG A 71 25.27 8.94 -8.21
C ARG A 71 24.77 7.53 -7.88
N VAL A 72 23.45 7.33 -7.85
CA VAL A 72 22.83 6.06 -7.45
C VAL A 72 22.35 5.29 -8.68
N GLY A 73 21.83 5.99 -9.68
CA GLY A 73 21.24 5.44 -10.90
C GLY A 73 19.90 4.76 -10.64
N SER A 74 19.55 3.81 -11.49
CA SER A 74 18.29 3.08 -11.41
C SER A 74 18.20 2.21 -10.15
N VAL A 75 17.14 2.43 -9.38
CA VAL A 75 16.77 1.64 -8.21
C VAL A 75 15.64 0.70 -8.58
N TYR A 76 15.76 -0.56 -8.16
CA TYR A 76 14.74 -1.59 -8.26
C TYR A 76 14.39 -2.06 -6.85
N ILE A 77 13.09 -2.08 -6.55
CA ILE A 77 12.54 -2.60 -5.30
C ILE A 77 11.56 -3.71 -5.64
N THR A 78 11.83 -4.91 -5.14
CA THR A 78 10.90 -6.03 -5.24
C THR A 78 10.24 -6.23 -3.89
N SER A 79 8.91 -6.24 -3.86
CA SER A 79 8.09 -6.54 -2.70
C SER A 79 7.26 -7.79 -2.94
N VAL A 80 7.23 -8.71 -1.99
CA VAL A 80 6.29 -9.84 -1.96
C VAL A 80 5.42 -9.67 -0.73
N GLN A 81 4.12 -9.48 -0.93
CA GLN A 81 3.14 -9.31 0.12
C GLN A 81 2.24 -10.54 0.20
N LEU A 82 2.14 -11.13 1.38
CA LEU A 82 1.30 -12.28 1.70
C LEU A 82 0.23 -11.86 2.71
N PHE A 83 -1.04 -12.02 2.34
CA PHE A 83 -2.19 -11.73 3.21
C PHE A 83 -2.61 -12.96 4.01
N ALA A 84 -2.94 -12.76 5.29
CA ALA A 84 -3.49 -13.78 6.18
C ALA A 84 -4.54 -13.14 7.11
N GLY A 85 -5.82 -13.26 6.75
CA GLY A 85 -6.92 -12.65 7.50
C GLY A 85 -6.84 -11.12 7.51
N ASP A 86 -6.73 -10.54 8.71
CA ASP A 86 -6.55 -9.10 8.94
C ASP A 86 -5.07 -8.70 9.07
N SER A 87 -4.14 -9.53 8.57
CA SER A 87 -2.71 -9.24 8.53
C SER A 87 -2.13 -9.37 7.13
N ALA A 88 -1.04 -8.65 6.87
CA ALA A 88 -0.24 -8.79 5.66
C ALA A 88 1.25 -8.73 6.01
N THR A 89 2.01 -9.74 5.59
CA THR A 89 3.47 -9.76 5.72
C THR A 89 4.11 -9.40 4.38
N THR A 90 4.99 -8.40 4.39
CA THR A 90 5.71 -7.93 3.20
C THR A 90 7.20 -8.15 3.37
N ALA A 91 7.81 -8.89 2.44
CA ALA A 91 9.25 -8.97 2.26
C ALA A 91 9.67 -7.99 1.16
N THR A 92 10.62 -7.11 1.44
CA THR A 92 11.11 -6.08 0.51
C THR A 92 12.61 -6.22 0.30
N SER A 93 13.04 -6.20 -0.96
CA SER A 93 14.44 -6.27 -1.36
C SER A 93 14.83 -5.11 -2.26
N ARG A 94 15.98 -4.52 -1.97
CA ARG A 94 16.63 -3.45 -2.74
C ARG A 94 18.13 -3.74 -2.77
N LYS A 95 18.75 -3.63 -3.96
CA LYS A 95 20.22 -3.79 -4.11
C LYS A 95 20.98 -2.93 -3.10
N GLY A 96 21.93 -3.53 -2.39
CA GLY A 96 22.79 -2.85 -1.42
C GLY A 96 22.13 -2.56 -0.06
N ARG A 97 20.94 -3.11 0.20
CA ARG A 97 20.27 -3.08 1.51
C ARG A 97 19.97 -4.50 1.98
N ALA A 98 19.91 -4.69 3.30
CA ALA A 98 19.38 -5.92 3.86
C ALA A 98 17.90 -6.07 3.46
N MET A 99 17.43 -7.32 3.36
CA MET A 99 16.02 -7.58 3.12
C MET A 99 15.20 -7.13 4.33
N GLU A 100 14.13 -6.38 4.08
CA GLU A 100 13.21 -5.93 5.12
C GLU A 100 11.99 -6.85 5.17
N LEU A 101 11.59 -7.24 6.38
CA LEU A 101 10.36 -7.99 6.63
C LEU A 101 9.48 -7.18 7.58
N ALA A 102 8.22 -6.99 7.21
CA ALA A 102 7.24 -6.28 8.02
C ALA A 102 5.91 -7.02 8.02
N THR A 103 5.25 -7.11 9.17
CA THR A 103 3.87 -7.59 9.27
C THR A 103 2.99 -6.45 9.75
N ASP A 104 1.99 -6.10 8.96
CA ASP A 104 1.01 -5.07 9.27
C ASP A 104 -0.34 -5.71 9.61
N LYS A 105 -1.07 -5.10 10.54
CA LYS A 105 -2.52 -5.28 10.64
C LYS A 105 -3.17 -4.49 9.51
N VAL A 106 -4.05 -5.12 8.74
CA VAL A 106 -4.74 -4.54 7.59
C VAL A 106 -6.25 -4.48 7.79
N ALA A 107 -6.85 -3.38 7.39
CA ALA A 107 -8.30 -3.19 7.43
C ALA A 107 -8.80 -2.47 6.17
N VAL A 108 -9.88 -2.99 5.58
CA VAL A 108 -10.64 -2.28 4.55
C VAL A 108 -11.53 -1.27 5.27
N THR A 109 -11.20 0.02 5.13
CA THR A 109 -11.89 1.12 5.84
C THR A 109 -12.96 1.78 4.99
N ARG A 110 -12.88 1.62 3.66
CA ARG A 110 -13.91 2.06 2.72
C ARG A 110 -13.96 1.10 1.53
N TYR A 111 -15.15 0.76 1.09
CA TYR A 111 -15.39 -0.03 -0.11
C TYR A 111 -16.62 0.49 -0.84
N VAL A 112 -16.47 0.80 -2.13
CA VAL A 112 -17.58 1.13 -3.03
C VAL A 112 -17.67 0.05 -4.12
N ASP A 113 -16.55 -0.24 -4.77
CA ASP A 113 -16.42 -1.34 -5.73
C ASP A 113 -14.94 -1.80 -5.84
N ALA A 114 -14.66 -2.74 -6.74
CA ALA A 114 -13.33 -3.33 -6.94
C ALA A 114 -12.23 -2.31 -7.31
N THR A 115 -12.62 -1.13 -7.80
CA THR A 115 -11.72 -0.04 -8.21
C THR A 115 -11.81 1.21 -7.34
N HIS A 116 -12.71 1.23 -6.35
CA HIS A 116 -12.94 2.36 -5.46
C HIS A 116 -12.95 1.90 -3.99
N TRP A 117 -11.81 1.97 -3.32
CA TRP A 117 -11.64 1.46 -1.96
C TRP A 117 -10.50 2.15 -1.20
N THR A 118 -10.49 1.97 0.13
CA THR A 118 -9.40 2.40 1.02
C THR A 118 -9.01 1.27 1.96
N ILE A 119 -7.71 0.96 2.01
CA ILE A 119 -7.10 0.01 2.95
C ILE A 119 -6.17 0.78 3.88
N VAL A 120 -6.22 0.47 5.16
CA VAL A 120 -5.23 0.95 6.14
C VAL A 120 -4.42 -0.24 6.63
N ALA A 121 -3.10 -0.13 6.51
CA ALA A 121 -2.12 -1.03 7.09
C ALA A 121 -1.42 -0.32 8.26
N SER A 122 -1.21 -1.00 9.38
CA SER A 122 -0.58 -0.41 10.56
C SER A 122 0.24 -1.40 11.37
N ARG A 123 1.29 -0.92 12.02
CA ARG A 123 2.14 -1.69 12.94
C ARG A 123 2.90 -0.79 13.89
N ASP A 124 3.38 -1.36 14.99
CA ASP A 124 4.48 -0.77 15.74
C ASP A 124 5.81 -1.02 15.00
N GLY A 125 6.74 -0.09 15.09
CA GLY A 125 8.03 -0.17 14.43
C GLY A 125 8.96 0.97 14.83
N THR A 126 9.89 1.30 13.94
CA THR A 126 10.79 2.43 14.12
C THR A 126 10.70 3.40 12.95
N ASP A 127 10.97 4.66 13.25
CA ASP A 127 11.11 5.74 12.29
C ASP A 127 12.29 6.60 12.75
N ASP A 128 13.31 6.72 11.88
CA ASP A 128 14.60 7.34 12.22
C ASP A 128 15.21 6.79 13.53
N ASP A 129 15.28 5.45 13.63
CA ASP A 129 15.76 4.69 14.80
C ASP A 129 14.99 4.90 16.11
N ASN A 130 13.88 5.65 16.09
CA ASN A 130 13.03 5.89 17.25
C ASN A 130 11.75 5.04 17.18
N PRO A 131 11.25 4.49 18.31
CA PRO A 131 9.98 3.78 18.34
C PRO A 131 8.80 4.65 17.85
N ALA A 132 7.97 4.09 16.98
CA ALA A 132 6.81 4.77 16.41
C ALA A 132 5.71 3.77 16.01
N LYS A 133 4.47 4.26 15.93
CA LYS A 133 3.40 3.57 15.20
C LYS A 133 3.44 4.01 13.74
N LEU A 134 3.49 3.05 12.84
CA LEU A 134 3.48 3.28 11.40
C LEU A 134 2.09 3.00 10.86
N ARG A 135 1.62 3.86 9.96
CA ARG A 135 0.37 3.68 9.23
C ARG A 135 0.58 3.95 7.75
N THR A 136 0.08 3.07 6.90
CA THR A 136 -0.03 3.30 5.47
C THR A 136 -1.51 3.29 5.09
N THR A 137 -2.00 4.38 4.54
CA THR A 137 -3.34 4.47 3.97
C THR A 137 -3.23 4.38 2.46
N GLU A 138 -3.80 3.34 1.87
CA GLU A 138 -3.87 3.19 0.42
C GLU A 138 -5.29 3.37 -0.08
N THR A 139 -5.48 4.31 -1.00
CA THR A 139 -6.77 4.59 -1.63
C THR A 139 -6.68 4.34 -3.12
N ARG A 140 -7.57 3.50 -3.64
CA ARG A 140 -7.78 3.32 -5.07
C ARG A 140 -9.03 4.07 -5.50
N ASP A 141 -8.90 4.82 -6.58
CA ASP A 141 -9.95 5.60 -7.22
C ASP A 141 -9.86 5.39 -8.75
N GLY A 142 -10.55 4.36 -9.24
CA GLY A 142 -10.48 3.91 -10.62
C GLY A 142 -9.07 3.45 -11.03
N ASP A 143 -8.48 4.23 -11.93
CA ASP A 143 -7.12 4.06 -12.46
C ASP A 143 -6.05 4.80 -11.62
N SER A 144 -6.43 5.42 -10.50
CA SER A 144 -5.50 6.08 -9.58
C SER A 144 -5.31 5.26 -8.31
N LEU A 145 -4.07 5.23 -7.80
CA LEU A 145 -3.72 4.64 -6.51
C LEU A 145 -2.84 5.62 -5.73
N LEU A 146 -3.22 5.93 -4.50
CA LEU A 146 -2.45 6.77 -3.59
C LEU A 146 -2.17 6.00 -2.30
N SER A 147 -0.89 5.77 -2.01
CA SER A 147 -0.42 5.22 -0.74
C SER A 147 0.24 6.35 0.06
N ILE A 148 -0.22 6.64 1.27
CA ILE A 148 0.38 7.64 2.17
C ILE A 148 0.90 6.91 3.40
N LYS A 149 2.19 7.06 3.69
CA LYS A 149 2.80 6.64 4.96
C LYS A 149 2.80 7.80 5.94
N GLU A 150 2.31 7.52 7.14
CA GLU A 150 2.34 8.41 8.27
C GLU A 150 2.93 7.68 9.49
N VAL A 151 3.45 8.45 10.43
CA VAL A 151 4.03 7.91 11.67
C VAL A 151 3.55 8.69 12.88
N LEU A 152 3.33 7.98 13.97
CA LEU A 152 3.08 8.55 15.28
C LEU A 152 4.29 8.19 16.15
N PRO A 153 5.23 9.12 16.38
CA PRO A 153 6.37 8.89 17.28
C PRO A 153 5.88 8.50 18.68
N ALA A 154 6.58 7.61 19.37
CA ALA A 154 6.24 7.24 20.76
C ALA A 154 6.34 8.43 21.73
N SER A 155 7.16 9.44 21.39
CA SER A 155 7.31 10.70 22.13
C SER A 155 6.20 11.73 21.87
N ALA A 156 5.32 11.50 20.89
CA ALA A 156 4.28 12.45 20.53
C ALA A 156 3.21 12.52 21.63
N THR A 157 3.01 13.71 22.19
CA THR A 157 2.06 13.94 23.30
C THR A 157 0.65 14.27 22.84
N ASP A 158 0.46 14.64 21.57
CA ASP A 158 -0.84 14.99 20.99
C ASP A 158 -1.55 13.81 20.30
N GLY A 159 -0.89 12.65 20.23
CA GLY A 159 -1.41 11.43 19.62
C GLY A 159 -1.61 11.51 18.10
N LYS A 160 -0.97 12.49 17.42
CA LYS A 160 -1.21 12.71 15.98
C LYS A 160 -0.17 12.02 15.10
N TYR A 161 -0.68 11.42 14.03
CA TYR A 161 0.14 10.94 12.94
C TYR A 161 0.70 12.10 12.11
N VAL A 162 1.95 11.97 11.70
CA VAL A 162 2.69 12.91 10.87
C VAL A 162 3.02 12.25 9.55
N TYR A 163 2.76 12.96 8.46
CA TYR A 163 3.12 12.53 7.11
C TYR A 163 4.63 12.22 6.99
N ARG A 164 4.99 11.12 6.32
CA ARG A 164 6.37 10.80 5.97
C ARG A 164 6.64 10.76 4.49
N ASN A 165 5.87 9.95 3.76
CA ASN A 165 6.03 9.83 2.32
C ASN A 165 4.73 9.38 1.67
N GLN A 166 4.71 9.46 0.35
CA GLN A 166 3.62 8.97 -0.47
C GLN A 166 4.12 8.25 -1.70
N ARG A 167 3.24 7.45 -2.27
CA ARG A 167 3.35 6.93 -3.63
C ARG A 167 2.04 7.20 -4.33
N ARG A 168 2.07 7.89 -5.45
CA ARG A 168 0.90 8.09 -6.29
C ARG A 168 1.15 7.43 -7.63
N LEU A 169 0.22 6.59 -8.06
CA LEU A 169 0.30 5.83 -9.28
C LEU A 169 -0.95 6.02 -10.12
N THR A 170 -0.79 5.93 -11.43
CA THR A 170 -1.85 5.87 -12.42
C THR A 170 -1.63 4.64 -13.29
N ARG A 171 -2.70 3.90 -13.55
CA ARG A 171 -2.64 2.66 -14.34
C ARG A 171 -2.25 2.99 -15.78
N VAL A 172 -1.33 2.18 -16.32
CA VAL A 172 -0.97 2.22 -17.74
C VAL A 172 -1.97 1.36 -18.50
N ARG A 173 -2.57 1.92 -19.54
CA ARG A 173 -3.50 1.24 -20.44
C ARG A 173 -2.79 0.61 -21.63
#